data_AF-A0A9X3LWD3-F1
#
_entry.id   AF-A0A9X3LWD3-F1
#
_cell.length_a   1.000
_cell.length_b   1.000
_cell.length_c   1.000
_cell.angle_alpha   90.00
_cell.angle_beta   90.00
_cell.angle_gamma   90.00
#
_symmetry.space_group_name_H-M   'P 1'
#
loop_
_entity.id
_entity.type
_entity.pdbx_description
1 polymer ?
#
loop_
_entity_poly.entity_id
_entity_poly.type
_entity_poly.pdbx_seq_one_letter_code
_entity_poly.pdbx_strand_id
1 'polypeptide(L)'
;MLQLQRLARATDKPAEGGNAPADKGSEGGVEKPAPAKGKENLPVVPGEKPERKPAGEANLGGAEYVNLESHIEGNTITAKMGLKQAYDLYQQFKDTEENDVKLRYLDGEGNIFQGAKRDVDASSRTLTLTYLEGEAPDNPFIMQLLRNDGSGAALIVTLQDLNYQSAPENLDKRQQEEPKDENEGSHLGWIIGGAAAAVLIVLVDLVVALKRRSSQR
;
A
#
# COMPACT_ATOMS: atom_id res chain seq x y z
N MET A 1 -36.88 57.34 11.06
CA MET A 1 -35.96 58.39 10.60
C MET A 1 -35.50 58.06 9.19
N LEU A 2 -35.32 59.12 8.38
CA LEU A 2 -35.14 59.19 6.92
C LEU A 2 -33.77 58.67 6.38
N GLN A 3 -33.81 58.21 5.12
CA GLN A 3 -32.85 58.44 3.98
C GLN A 3 -31.37 58.01 4.13
N LEU A 4 -30.88 57.04 3.34
CA LEU A 4 -30.33 57.12 1.96
C LEU A 4 -28.92 57.75 1.81
N GLN A 5 -28.00 56.90 1.32
CA GLN A 5 -27.04 57.11 0.22
C GLN A 5 -25.65 57.78 0.40
N ARG A 6 -24.64 56.98 -0.03
CA ARG A 6 -23.62 57.23 -1.09
C ARG A 6 -22.22 57.80 -0.74
N LEU A 7 -21.23 57.03 -1.26
CA LEU A 7 -20.00 57.37 -2.05
C LEU A 7 -19.04 58.46 -1.53
N ALA A 8 -17.74 58.49 -1.82
CA ALA A 8 -16.72 57.60 -2.38
C ALA A 8 -15.42 58.45 -2.53
N ARG A 9 -14.24 57.78 -2.60
CA ARG A 9 -13.02 58.21 -3.34
C ARG A 9 -12.24 59.45 -2.80
N ALA A 10 -10.93 59.61 -2.96
CA ALA A 10 -9.86 58.94 -3.72
C ALA A 10 -8.46 59.37 -3.19
N THR A 11 -7.44 58.50 -3.39
CA THR A 11 -6.05 58.73 -3.89
C THR A 11 -5.28 60.01 -3.50
N ASP A 12 -4.00 60.00 -3.09
CA ASP A 12 -2.81 59.65 -3.88
C ASP A 12 -1.50 59.85 -3.05
N LYS A 13 -0.41 59.19 -3.49
CA LYS A 13 0.99 59.22 -2.97
C LYS A 13 1.82 60.26 -3.77
N PRO A 14 3.05 60.73 -3.39
CA PRO A 14 4.32 59.98 -3.65
C PRO A 14 5.60 60.34 -2.81
N ALA A 15 6.69 59.55 -3.02
CA ALA A 15 8.17 59.75 -2.84
C ALA A 15 8.75 60.05 -1.43
N GLU A 16 9.95 59.63 -0.95
CA GLU A 16 11.35 59.55 -1.47
C GLU A 16 12.20 58.82 -0.36
N GLY A 17 13.03 57.78 -0.54
CA GLY A 17 14.45 57.76 -0.97
C GLY A 17 15.48 57.53 0.19
N GLY A 18 16.29 56.43 0.17
CA GLY A 18 17.71 56.45 0.65
C GLY A 18 18.24 55.53 1.79
N ASN A 19 18.99 54.46 1.41
CA ASN A 19 20.26 53.88 1.94
C ASN A 19 20.45 53.20 3.33
N ALA A 20 20.55 51.84 3.29
CA ALA A 20 21.62 50.88 3.74
C ALA A 20 22.24 50.87 5.18
N PRO A 21 22.97 49.81 5.67
CA PRO A 21 23.20 48.42 5.23
C PRO A 21 23.03 47.32 6.34
N ALA A 22 23.39 46.07 5.99
CA ALA A 22 23.35 44.80 6.73
C ALA A 22 24.31 44.65 7.94
N ASP A 23 24.02 43.74 8.88
CA ASP A 23 24.77 42.46 9.13
C ASP A 23 24.46 41.83 10.52
N LYS A 24 24.49 40.48 10.54
CA LYS A 24 24.61 39.48 11.63
C LYS A 24 23.45 39.09 12.56
N GLY A 25 23.10 37.80 12.47
CA GLY A 25 23.19 36.90 13.63
C GLY A 25 22.11 35.83 13.79
N SER A 26 22.34 34.67 13.18
CA SER A 26 22.02 33.27 13.58
C SER A 26 20.71 32.96 14.33
N GLU A 27 19.78 32.25 13.69
CA GLU A 27 19.66 30.78 13.62
C GLU A 27 18.83 30.20 14.77
N GLY A 28 17.60 29.83 14.41
CA GLY A 28 16.65 29.14 15.28
C GLY A 28 15.37 28.81 14.50
N GLY A 29 15.51 28.47 13.22
CA GLY A 29 14.40 28.00 12.40
C GLY A 29 14.39 26.49 12.45
N VAL A 30 13.49 25.92 13.26
CA VAL A 30 13.13 24.51 13.14
C VAL A 30 12.66 24.30 11.70
N GLU A 31 13.53 23.70 10.88
CA GLU A 31 13.14 23.18 9.57
C GLU A 31 12.09 22.10 9.82
N LYS A 32 10.84 22.55 9.79
CA LYS A 32 9.70 21.68 9.56
C LYS A 32 10.03 20.87 8.31
N PRO A 33 10.03 19.53 8.35
CA PRO A 33 10.24 18.73 7.15
C PRO A 33 9.29 19.25 6.08
N ALA A 34 9.82 19.56 4.90
CA ALA A 34 9.01 19.94 3.77
C ALA A 34 7.93 18.85 3.59
N PRO A 35 6.64 19.21 3.41
CA PRO A 35 5.65 18.20 3.03
C PRO A 35 6.15 17.54 1.75
N ALA A 36 6.14 16.21 1.73
CA ALA A 36 6.53 15.43 0.57
C ALA A 36 5.78 15.95 -0.66
N LYS A 37 6.47 16.70 -1.52
CA LYS A 37 5.92 17.07 -2.83
C LYS A 37 5.77 15.77 -3.63
N GLY A 38 4.57 15.47 -4.12
CA GLY A 38 4.47 14.72 -5.38
C GLY A 38 3.31 13.76 -5.62
N LYS A 39 2.37 13.51 -4.71
CA LYS A 39 1.30 12.49 -4.96
C LYS A 39 -0.10 13.05 -5.27
N GLU A 40 -0.39 14.33 -5.01
CA GLU A 40 -1.73 14.93 -5.23
C GLU A 40 -2.05 15.25 -6.71
N ASN A 41 -1.06 15.34 -7.59
CA ASN A 41 -1.25 15.71 -9.00
C ASN A 41 -1.21 14.53 -9.98
N LEU A 42 -1.19 13.30 -9.49
CA LEU A 42 -1.21 12.13 -10.36
C LEU A 42 -2.58 11.99 -11.04
N PRO A 43 -2.68 11.35 -12.22
CA PRO A 43 -3.97 11.01 -12.81
C PRO A 43 -4.69 9.92 -12.02
N VAL A 44 -6.02 9.90 -12.09
CA VAL A 44 -6.83 8.73 -11.64
C VAL A 44 -6.72 7.63 -12.70
N VAL A 45 -6.80 6.37 -12.28
CA VAL A 45 -6.83 5.21 -13.19
C VAL A 45 -8.05 5.31 -14.12
N PRO A 46 -7.87 5.31 -15.45
CA PRO A 46 -8.99 5.40 -16.39
C PRO A 46 -9.88 4.15 -16.37
N GLY A 47 -11.19 4.35 -16.47
CA GLY A 47 -12.19 3.28 -16.56
C GLY A 47 -13.34 3.46 -15.56
N GLU A 48 -14.32 2.56 -15.61
CA GLU A 48 -15.41 2.51 -14.64
C GLU A 48 -14.94 1.84 -13.36
N LYS A 49 -15.17 2.46 -12.19
CA LYS A 49 -14.86 1.80 -10.91
C LYS A 49 -15.93 0.73 -10.67
N PRO A 50 -15.56 -0.56 -10.51
CA PRO A 50 -16.56 -1.59 -10.33
C PRO A 50 -17.31 -1.44 -8.99
N GLU A 51 -18.47 -2.09 -8.86
CA GLU A 51 -19.25 -2.05 -7.62
C GLU A 51 -18.46 -2.62 -6.42
N ARG A 52 -18.69 -2.05 -5.23
CA ARG A 52 -17.97 -2.38 -4.00
C ARG A 52 -18.94 -2.62 -2.84
N LYS A 53 -18.53 -3.48 -1.92
CA LYS A 53 -19.22 -3.68 -0.63
C LYS A 53 -18.20 -3.60 0.50
N PRO A 54 -18.52 -3.04 1.66
CA PRO A 54 -17.58 -3.04 2.79
C PRO A 54 -17.11 -4.46 3.11
N ALA A 55 -15.80 -4.68 3.22
CA ALA A 55 -15.30 -5.92 3.75
C ALA A 55 -15.44 -5.87 5.27
N GLY A 56 -16.06 -6.89 5.88
CA GLY A 56 -16.08 -7.00 7.34
C GLY A 56 -14.67 -6.92 7.92
N GLU A 57 -14.57 -6.43 9.17
CA GLU A 57 -13.30 -6.27 9.87
C GLU A 57 -12.52 -7.58 9.96
N ALA A 58 -11.19 -7.49 9.89
CA ALA A 58 -10.29 -8.61 10.14
C ALA A 58 -9.19 -8.20 11.11
N ASN A 59 -8.84 -9.09 12.03
CA ASN A 59 -7.67 -8.89 12.89
C ASN A 59 -6.39 -8.92 12.04
N LEU A 60 -5.61 -7.84 12.06
CA LEU A 60 -4.34 -7.72 11.33
C LEU A 60 -3.10 -8.02 12.19
N GLY A 61 -3.32 -8.38 13.47
CA GLY A 61 -2.26 -8.75 14.40
C GLY A 61 -1.52 -10.01 13.92
N GLY A 62 -0.20 -9.91 13.77
CA GLY A 62 0.63 -11.02 13.29
C GLY A 62 0.44 -11.38 11.81
N ALA A 63 -0.12 -10.48 11.01
CA ALA A 63 -0.08 -10.60 9.55
C ALA A 63 1.30 -10.25 9.01
N GLU A 64 1.75 -10.96 7.98
CA GLU A 64 2.88 -10.57 7.13
C GLU A 64 2.41 -9.53 6.10
N TYR A 65 3.32 -8.62 5.70
CA TYR A 65 3.04 -7.54 4.77
C TYR A 65 4.03 -7.60 3.61
N VAL A 66 3.50 -7.57 2.40
CA VAL A 66 4.28 -7.50 1.16
C VAL A 66 3.75 -6.34 0.33
N ASN A 67 4.54 -5.28 0.22
CA ASN A 67 4.20 -4.14 -0.63
C ASN A 67 5.00 -4.24 -1.92
N LEU A 68 4.32 -4.29 -3.06
CA LEU A 68 4.92 -4.42 -4.38
C LEU A 68 4.61 -3.17 -5.21
N GLU A 69 5.63 -2.63 -5.85
CA GLU A 69 5.40 -1.70 -6.95
C GLU A 69 4.76 -2.46 -8.12
N SER A 70 3.74 -1.85 -8.69
CA SER A 70 2.97 -2.42 -9.79
C SER A 70 2.83 -1.43 -10.92
N HIS A 71 2.52 -1.94 -12.11
CA HIS A 71 2.21 -1.18 -13.30
C HIS A 71 0.78 -1.46 -13.74
N ILE A 72 -0.01 -0.42 -13.89
CA ILE A 72 -1.37 -0.45 -14.41
C ILE A 72 -1.33 -0.10 -15.90
N GLU A 73 -1.82 -1.02 -16.72
CA GLU A 73 -2.00 -0.83 -18.16
C GLU A 73 -3.42 -1.28 -18.54
N GLY A 74 -4.26 -0.32 -18.92
CA GLY A 74 -5.68 -0.57 -19.19
C GLY A 74 -6.40 -1.16 -17.96
N ASN A 75 -6.97 -2.34 -18.13
CA ASN A 75 -7.68 -3.09 -17.08
C ASN A 75 -6.78 -4.08 -16.32
N THR A 76 -5.45 -3.97 -16.44
CA THR A 76 -4.51 -4.94 -15.88
C THR A 76 -3.54 -4.28 -14.89
N ILE A 77 -3.28 -4.96 -13.77
CA ILE A 77 -2.21 -4.63 -12.82
C ILE A 77 -1.12 -5.71 -12.95
N THR A 78 0.13 -5.31 -13.13
CA THR A 78 1.27 -6.24 -13.18
C THR A 78 2.33 -5.85 -12.15
N ALA A 79 2.76 -6.79 -11.31
CA ALA A 79 3.81 -6.57 -10.32
C ALA A 79 4.93 -7.60 -10.47
N LYS A 80 6.18 -7.15 -10.31
CA LYS A 80 7.35 -8.04 -10.22
C LYS A 80 7.62 -8.38 -8.77
N MET A 81 7.99 -9.62 -8.51
CA MET A 81 8.28 -10.13 -7.17
C MET A 81 9.75 -10.55 -7.04
N GLY A 82 10.28 -10.42 -5.83
CA GLY A 82 11.53 -11.08 -5.45
C GLY A 82 11.41 -12.60 -5.58
N LEU A 83 12.53 -13.32 -5.71
CA LEU A 83 12.52 -14.77 -5.90
C LEU A 83 11.82 -15.51 -4.73
N LYS A 84 12.14 -15.12 -3.49
CA LYS A 84 11.51 -15.68 -2.29
C LYS A 84 10.02 -15.34 -2.23
N GLN A 85 9.68 -14.07 -2.45
CA GLN A 85 8.29 -13.59 -2.45
C GLN A 85 7.44 -14.32 -3.49
N ALA A 86 7.94 -14.49 -4.72
CA ALA A 86 7.24 -15.20 -5.79
C ALA A 86 6.97 -16.66 -5.42
N TYR A 87 7.95 -17.35 -4.83
CA TYR A 87 7.78 -18.73 -4.38
C TYR A 87 6.78 -18.84 -3.23
N ASP A 88 6.92 -18.02 -2.19
CA ASP A 88 6.04 -18.05 -1.01
C ASP A 88 4.59 -17.72 -1.40
N LEU A 89 4.40 -16.68 -2.23
CA LEU A 89 3.07 -16.30 -2.73
C LEU A 89 2.48 -17.40 -3.62
N TYR A 90 3.26 -17.96 -4.54
CA TYR A 90 2.79 -19.07 -5.39
C TYR A 90 2.32 -20.26 -4.54
N GLN A 91 3.08 -20.66 -3.53
CA GLN A 91 2.74 -21.78 -2.64
C GLN A 91 1.48 -21.49 -1.80
N GLN A 92 1.36 -20.28 -1.26
CA GLN A 92 0.20 -19.91 -0.45
C GLN A 92 -1.08 -19.81 -1.29
N PHE A 93 -0.95 -19.36 -2.55
CA PHE A 93 -2.09 -19.06 -3.40
C PHE A 93 -2.58 -20.19 -4.29
N LYS A 94 -1.72 -21.15 -4.63
CA LYS A 94 -2.11 -22.31 -5.44
C LYS A 94 -2.96 -23.31 -4.63
N ASP A 95 -2.71 -23.40 -3.32
CA ASP A 95 -3.33 -24.40 -2.43
C ASP A 95 -4.12 -23.73 -1.27
N THR A 96 -4.90 -22.67 -1.54
CA THR A 96 -5.57 -21.93 -0.45
C THR A 96 -6.45 -22.82 0.45
N GLU A 97 -7.11 -23.84 -0.12
CA GLU A 97 -7.91 -24.81 0.65
C GLU A 97 -7.06 -25.75 1.52
N GLU A 98 -5.89 -26.18 1.05
CA GLU A 98 -4.98 -27.04 1.84
C GLU A 98 -4.20 -26.24 2.89
N ASN A 99 -3.97 -24.95 2.64
CA ASN A 99 -3.24 -24.04 3.52
C ASN A 99 -4.09 -23.43 4.64
N ASP A 100 -5.34 -23.87 4.80
CA ASP A 100 -6.28 -23.39 5.82
C ASP A 100 -6.49 -21.85 5.81
N VAL A 101 -6.48 -21.26 4.61
CA VAL A 101 -6.67 -19.81 4.41
C VAL A 101 -7.76 -19.50 3.37
N LYS A 102 -8.33 -18.31 3.48
CA LYS A 102 -9.28 -17.73 2.52
C LYS A 102 -8.72 -16.45 1.93
N LEU A 103 -8.77 -16.35 0.61
CA LEU A 103 -8.38 -15.15 -0.11
C LEU A 103 -9.56 -14.20 -0.28
N ARG A 104 -9.35 -12.91 -0.03
CA ARG A 104 -10.25 -11.83 -0.45
C ARG A 104 -9.46 -10.69 -1.09
N TYR A 105 -10.12 -9.98 -2.00
CA TYR A 105 -9.58 -8.81 -2.69
C TYR A 105 -10.24 -7.54 -2.17
N LEU A 106 -9.44 -6.52 -1.89
CA LEU A 106 -9.88 -5.25 -1.35
C LEU A 106 -9.32 -4.09 -2.17
N ASP A 107 -10.07 -3.00 -2.24
CA ASP A 107 -9.56 -1.70 -2.69
C ASP A 107 -8.81 -0.96 -1.57
N GLY A 108 -8.22 0.19 -1.89
CA GLY A 108 -7.52 1.05 -0.91
C GLY A 108 -8.38 1.57 0.25
N GLU A 109 -9.71 1.48 0.12
CA GLU A 109 -10.67 1.87 1.15
C GLU A 109 -11.10 0.69 2.04
N GLY A 110 -10.66 -0.53 1.72
CA GLY A 110 -11.02 -1.75 2.44
C GLY A 110 -12.34 -2.38 2.00
N ASN A 111 -12.90 -2.00 0.85
CA ASN A 111 -14.10 -2.63 0.30
C ASN A 111 -13.75 -3.88 -0.51
N ILE A 112 -14.60 -4.91 -0.42
CA ILE A 112 -14.43 -6.16 -1.15
C ILE A 112 -14.72 -6.00 -2.64
N PHE A 113 -13.88 -6.64 -3.44
CA PHE A 113 -14.02 -6.80 -4.88
C PHE A 113 -13.99 -8.29 -5.27
N GLN A 114 -14.73 -8.69 -6.31
CA GLN A 114 -14.85 -10.08 -6.75
C GLN A 114 -14.57 -10.29 -8.25
N GLY A 115 -14.15 -9.26 -8.99
CA GLY A 115 -14.07 -9.31 -10.46
C GLY A 115 -12.69 -9.58 -11.07
N ALA A 116 -11.60 -9.53 -10.29
CA ALA A 116 -10.25 -9.71 -10.83
C ALA A 116 -9.95 -11.20 -11.08
N LYS A 117 -9.50 -11.50 -12.29
CA LYS A 117 -8.76 -12.73 -12.58
C LYS A 117 -7.31 -12.51 -12.15
N ARG A 118 -6.74 -13.49 -11.45
CA ARG A 118 -5.36 -13.45 -11.01
C ARG A 118 -4.56 -14.53 -11.71
N ASP A 119 -3.35 -14.17 -12.13
CA ASP A 119 -2.33 -15.07 -12.63
C ASP A 119 -1.01 -14.87 -11.87
N VAL A 120 -0.33 -15.97 -11.55
CA VAL A 120 0.96 -15.96 -10.84
C VAL A 120 1.92 -16.84 -11.62
N ASP A 121 2.88 -16.21 -12.27
CA ASP A 121 3.94 -16.89 -12.98
C ASP A 121 5.20 -16.94 -12.11
N ALA A 122 5.45 -18.12 -11.54
CA ALA A 122 6.64 -18.38 -10.72
C ALA A 122 7.95 -18.27 -11.52
N SER A 123 7.93 -18.56 -12.82
CA SER A 123 9.12 -18.54 -13.67
C SER A 123 9.55 -17.11 -13.97
N SER A 124 8.61 -16.25 -14.36
CA SER A 124 8.89 -14.83 -14.59
C SER A 124 8.88 -13.98 -13.32
N ARG A 125 8.40 -14.54 -12.20
CA ARG A 125 8.18 -13.86 -10.91
C ARG A 125 7.21 -12.69 -11.05
N THR A 126 6.13 -12.93 -11.80
CA THR A 126 5.14 -11.92 -12.14
C THR A 126 3.80 -12.28 -11.53
N LEU A 127 3.17 -11.29 -10.91
CA LEU A 127 1.78 -11.34 -10.48
C LEU A 127 0.98 -10.43 -11.41
N THR A 128 -0.06 -10.96 -12.02
CA THR A 128 -0.95 -10.21 -12.90
C THR A 128 -2.39 -10.31 -12.41
N LEU A 129 -3.06 -9.16 -12.37
CA LEU A 129 -4.50 -9.07 -12.08
C LEU A 129 -5.20 -8.43 -13.27
N THR A 130 -6.24 -9.06 -13.77
CA THR A 130 -7.01 -8.59 -14.91
C THR A 130 -8.45 -8.36 -14.49
N TYR A 131 -8.90 -7.11 -14.59
CA TYR A 131 -10.28 -6.68 -14.36
C TYR A 131 -11.13 -6.95 -15.61
N LEU A 132 -12.44 -6.73 -15.53
CA LEU A 132 -13.25 -6.76 -16.75
C LEU A 132 -12.84 -5.62 -17.69
N GLU A 133 -13.05 -5.81 -18.99
CA GLU A 133 -12.74 -4.78 -19.97
C GLU A 133 -13.54 -3.50 -19.68
N GLY A 134 -12.87 -2.35 -19.69
CA GLY A 134 -13.47 -1.05 -19.37
C GLY A 134 -13.51 -0.70 -17.88
N GLU A 135 -13.24 -1.65 -16.98
CA GLU A 135 -13.12 -1.37 -15.55
C GLU A 135 -11.74 -0.79 -15.21
N ALA A 136 -11.74 0.20 -14.31
CA ALA A 136 -10.53 0.78 -13.74
C ALA A 136 -10.00 -0.12 -12.59
N PRO A 137 -8.74 -0.57 -12.66
CA PRO A 137 -8.10 -1.22 -11.52
C PRO A 137 -7.98 -0.31 -10.30
N ASP A 138 -8.09 -0.89 -9.11
CA ASP A 138 -7.89 -0.14 -7.86
C ASP A 138 -6.40 0.19 -7.64
N ASN A 139 -6.12 1.38 -7.10
CA ASN A 139 -4.79 1.78 -6.68
C ASN A 139 -4.82 2.38 -5.26
N PRO A 140 -4.26 1.71 -4.24
CA PRO A 140 -3.67 0.38 -4.33
C PRO A 140 -4.73 -0.72 -4.43
N PHE A 141 -4.32 -1.88 -4.92
CA PHE A 141 -5.06 -3.13 -4.83
C PHE A 141 -4.51 -4.01 -3.72
N ILE A 142 -5.38 -4.63 -2.93
CA ILE A 142 -4.97 -5.41 -1.76
C ILE A 142 -5.49 -6.84 -1.87
N MET A 143 -4.59 -7.80 -1.72
CA MET A 143 -4.95 -9.20 -1.52
C MET A 143 -4.72 -9.57 -0.06
N GLN A 144 -5.74 -10.11 0.59
CA GLN A 144 -5.67 -10.52 1.98
C GLN A 144 -5.99 -12.00 2.14
N LEU A 145 -5.06 -12.74 2.76
CA LEU A 145 -5.25 -14.13 3.13
C LEU A 145 -5.67 -14.18 4.60
N LEU A 146 -6.86 -14.68 4.86
CA LEU A 146 -7.43 -14.86 6.20
C LEU A 146 -7.24 -16.30 6.66
N ARG A 147 -6.82 -16.52 7.89
CA ARG A 147 -6.76 -17.86 8.49
C ARG A 147 -8.20 -18.36 8.74
N ASN A 148 -8.48 -19.60 8.37
CA ASN A 148 -9.83 -20.19 8.51
C ASN A 148 -10.24 -20.40 9.97
N ASP A 149 -9.27 -20.54 10.88
CA ASP A 149 -9.48 -20.61 12.33
C ASP A 149 -10.05 -19.29 12.93
N GLY A 150 -10.16 -18.23 12.12
CA GLY A 150 -10.71 -16.94 12.51
C GLY A 150 -9.74 -16.04 13.28
N SER A 151 -8.49 -16.46 13.46
CA SER A 151 -7.48 -15.70 14.23
C SER A 151 -7.05 -14.40 13.55
N GLY A 152 -7.31 -14.24 12.25
CA GLY A 152 -7.10 -13.00 11.51
C GLY A 152 -6.39 -13.21 10.17
N ALA A 153 -5.79 -12.14 9.65
CA ALA A 153 -5.02 -12.18 8.41
C ALA A 153 -3.65 -12.86 8.62
N ALA A 154 -3.33 -13.79 7.74
CA ALA A 154 -2.01 -14.41 7.63
C ALA A 154 -1.03 -13.53 6.85
N LEU A 155 -1.50 -13.00 5.72
CA LEU A 155 -0.70 -12.23 4.77
C LEU A 155 -1.55 -11.14 4.13
N ILE A 156 -0.94 -9.98 3.90
CA ILE A 156 -1.50 -8.84 3.18
C ILE A 156 -0.51 -8.44 2.10
N VAL A 157 -0.94 -8.52 0.84
CA VAL A 157 -0.17 -8.08 -0.32
C VAL A 157 -0.80 -6.79 -0.83
N THR A 158 -0.02 -5.71 -0.91
CA THR A 158 -0.45 -4.41 -1.42
C THR A 158 0.25 -4.14 -2.75
N LEU A 159 -0.50 -3.91 -3.82
CA LEU A 159 0.02 -3.52 -5.13
C LEU A 159 -0.28 -2.06 -5.34
N GLN A 160 0.77 -1.26 -5.59
CA GLN A 160 0.62 0.18 -5.80
C GLN A 160 1.33 0.61 -7.08
N ASP A 161 0.63 1.32 -7.95
CA ASP A 161 1.24 2.03 -9.07
C ASP A 161 1.49 3.49 -8.67
N LEU A 162 2.75 3.91 -8.77
CA LEU A 162 3.20 5.25 -8.40
C LEU A 162 2.88 6.31 -9.45
N ASN A 163 2.41 5.91 -10.64
CA ASN A 163 2.01 6.81 -11.72
C ASN A 163 0.53 7.28 -11.61
N TYR A 164 -0.24 6.68 -10.71
CA TYR A 164 -1.66 6.99 -10.52
C TYR A 164 -1.94 7.46 -9.09
N GLN A 165 -3.04 8.20 -8.92
CA GLN A 165 -3.54 8.54 -7.59
C GLN A 165 -3.77 7.26 -6.79
N SER A 166 -3.40 7.33 -5.52
CA SER A 166 -3.66 6.30 -4.53
C SER A 166 -4.89 6.69 -3.73
N ALA A 167 -5.68 5.73 -3.27
CA ALA A 167 -6.74 5.93 -2.27
C ALA A 167 -6.25 5.50 -0.87
N PRO A 168 -5.34 6.24 -0.20
CA PRO A 168 -4.63 5.78 0.99
C PRO A 168 -5.41 5.88 2.30
N GLU A 169 -6.61 6.48 2.33
CA GLU A 169 -7.18 7.05 3.56
C GLU A 169 -7.43 6.04 4.70
N ASN A 170 -7.47 4.73 4.44
CA ASN A 170 -7.78 3.71 5.45
C ASN A 170 -6.79 2.53 5.55
N LEU A 171 -5.58 2.67 5.01
CA LEU A 171 -4.59 1.56 5.04
C LEU A 171 -3.86 1.45 6.39
N ASP A 172 -3.50 0.22 6.78
CA ASP A 172 -2.55 0.01 7.88
C ASP A 172 -1.20 0.68 7.53
N LYS A 173 -0.54 1.30 8.52
CA LYS A 173 0.73 2.02 8.30
C LYS A 173 1.79 1.17 7.60
N ARG A 174 1.80 -0.14 7.85
CA ARG A 174 2.74 -1.10 7.22
C ARG A 174 2.50 -1.26 5.72
N GLN A 175 1.28 -0.99 5.24
CA GLN A 175 0.94 -1.01 3.80
C GLN A 175 1.33 0.29 3.09
N GLN A 176 1.63 1.35 3.84
CA GLN A 176 2.03 2.65 3.30
C GLN A 176 3.56 2.77 3.19
N GLU A 177 4.33 1.79 3.70
CA GLU A 177 5.78 1.72 3.51
C GLU A 177 6.08 1.48 2.02
N GLU A 178 7.06 2.21 1.49
CA GLU A 178 7.44 2.05 0.08
C GLU A 178 7.92 0.61 -0.20
N PRO A 179 7.62 0.07 -1.40
CA PRO A 179 8.08 -1.25 -1.80
C PRO A 179 9.60 -1.39 -1.62
N LYS A 180 10.05 -2.43 -0.92
CA LYS A 180 11.48 -2.69 -0.72
C LYS A 180 11.96 -3.62 -1.83
N ASP A 181 12.86 -3.13 -2.69
CA ASP A 181 13.54 -3.96 -3.68
C ASP A 181 14.54 -4.89 -2.99
N GLU A 182 14.28 -6.19 -3.00
CA GLU A 182 15.19 -7.22 -2.46
C GLU A 182 16.28 -7.64 -3.48
N ASN A 183 16.37 -6.96 -4.63
CA ASN A 183 17.20 -7.38 -5.76
C ASN A 183 18.53 -6.64 -5.91
N GLU A 184 19.14 -6.19 -4.80
CA GLU A 184 20.52 -5.71 -4.81
C GLU A 184 21.43 -6.63 -3.99
N GLY A 185 22.25 -7.39 -4.70
CA GLY A 185 23.39 -8.07 -4.12
C GLY A 185 24.36 -7.07 -3.52
N SER A 186 24.53 -7.14 -2.20
CA SER A 186 25.72 -6.74 -1.45
C SER A 186 26.19 -5.27 -1.59
N HIS A 187 25.71 -4.38 -0.71
CA HIS A 187 26.59 -3.68 0.24
C HIS A 187 25.78 -3.03 1.38
N LEU A 188 26.43 -2.82 2.53
CA LEU A 188 25.89 -2.33 3.79
C LEU A 188 25.11 -1.01 3.68
N GLY A 189 23.94 -0.93 4.34
CA GLY A 189 23.23 0.32 4.60
C GLY A 189 21.97 0.19 5.46
N TRP A 190 22.15 -0.01 6.77
CA TRP A 190 21.29 0.40 7.91
C TRP A 190 19.73 0.44 7.74
N ILE A 191 19.05 -0.46 8.49
CA ILE A 191 17.87 -0.34 9.42
C ILE A 191 16.78 0.72 9.05
N ILE A 192 15.51 0.34 8.92
CA ILE A 192 14.47 0.38 9.98
C ILE A 192 13.30 -0.53 9.58
N GLY A 193 12.83 -1.34 10.52
CA GLY A 193 11.60 -2.14 10.39
C GLY A 193 11.82 -3.66 10.39
N GLY A 194 12.59 -4.19 11.34
CA GLY A 194 12.81 -5.63 11.46
C GLY A 194 12.82 -6.06 12.92
N ALA A 195 11.71 -6.64 13.39
CA ALA A 195 11.70 -7.56 14.53
C ALA A 195 10.34 -8.30 14.63
N ALA A 196 10.07 -9.28 13.75
CA ALA A 196 9.06 -10.32 14.03
C ALA A 196 9.14 -11.57 13.12
N ALA A 197 10.32 -12.01 12.65
CA ALA A 197 10.38 -13.21 11.82
C ALA A 197 11.56 -14.12 12.21
N ALA A 198 11.42 -14.82 13.33
CA ALA A 198 12.29 -15.95 13.65
C ALA A 198 11.64 -17.09 14.46
N VAL A 199 10.32 -17.08 14.75
CA VAL A 199 9.73 -18.06 15.69
C VAL A 199 8.72 -19.03 15.06
N LEU A 200 8.19 -18.79 13.86
CA LEU A 200 7.05 -19.60 13.37
C LEU A 200 7.40 -20.89 12.62
N ILE A 201 8.62 -21.05 12.11
CA ILE A 201 8.99 -22.30 11.38
C ILE A 201 9.12 -23.49 12.35
N VAL A 202 9.49 -23.27 13.62
CA VAL A 202 9.63 -24.35 14.61
C VAL A 202 8.28 -24.93 15.05
N LEU A 203 7.18 -24.18 14.96
CA LEU A 203 5.88 -24.66 15.45
C LEU A 203 5.16 -25.58 14.47
N VAL A 204 5.35 -25.39 13.16
CA VAL A 204 4.73 -26.27 12.14
C VAL A 204 5.38 -27.66 12.15
N ASP A 205 6.71 -27.72 12.28
CA ASP A 205 7.42 -29.00 12.40
C ASP A 205 7.05 -29.77 13.68
N LEU A 206 6.78 -29.06 14.78
CA LEU A 206 6.42 -29.68 16.05
C LEU A 206 5.02 -30.34 15.99
N VAL A 207 4.05 -29.70 15.33
CA VAL A 207 2.69 -30.25 15.19
C VAL A 207 2.68 -31.48 14.28
N VAL A 208 3.44 -31.47 13.19
CA VAL A 208 3.57 -32.63 12.29
C VAL A 208 4.26 -33.80 12.99
N ALA A 209 5.30 -33.55 13.78
CA ALA A 209 6.02 -34.58 14.54
C ALA A 209 5.14 -35.20 15.65
N LEU A 210 4.33 -34.40 16.34
CA LEU A 210 3.41 -34.89 17.38
C LEU A 210 2.26 -35.72 16.80
N LYS A 211 1.71 -35.33 15.64
CA LYS A 211 0.64 -36.09 14.97
C LYS A 211 1.12 -37.44 14.45
N ARG A 212 2.36 -37.54 13.96
CA ARG A 212 2.94 -38.83 13.52
C ARG A 212 3.18 -39.80 14.68
N ARG A 213 3.57 -39.33 15.87
CA ARG A 213 3.78 -40.19 17.05
C ARG A 213 2.48 -40.75 17.64
N SER A 214 1.38 -40.01 17.54
CA SER A 214 0.07 -40.47 18.05
C SER A 214 -0.53 -41.60 17.21
N SER A 215 -0.17 -41.71 15.92
CA SER A 215 -0.76 -42.70 15.01
C SER A 215 0.06 -44.00 14.93
N GLN A 216 1.18 -44.09 15.66
CA GLN A 216 2.06 -45.27 15.69
C GLN A 216 2.13 -45.94 17.09
N ARG A 217 1.15 -45.67 17.96
CA ARG A 217 0.98 -46.39 19.23
C ARG A 217 -0.34 -47.12 19.26
#